data_AF-A0A350M3L3-F1
#
_entry.id   AF-A0A350M3L3-F1
#
_cell.length_a   1.000
_cell.length_b   1.000
_cell.length_c   1.000
_cell.angle_alpha   90.00
_cell.angle_beta   90.00
_cell.angle_gamma   90.00
#
_symmetry.space_group_name_H-M   'P 1'
#
loop_
_entity.id
_entity.type
_entity.pdbx_description
1 polymer ?
#
loop_
_entity_poly.entity_id
_entity_poly.type
_entity_poly.pdbx_seq_one_letter_code
_entity_poly.pdbx_strand_id
1 'polypeptide(L)'
;MTYLISAIQKIDANIGQEALEILQSSQNPTYEVILCLLINEISQTSEHISLILDDYHFINDEQVHKIISFLVDYMPRFMHLVVSTRLDPPLSLTRMRAHRELVEIRSKDLRLTLEETAVILNDVMGFALTMEDVKSLDERVEGWAASLYMAALSMQGTKDVSRFIKTFTGSNRFILDYLMEEVLGKETAEVKDFLLRTSIVERMNASLCNSILDKEDNQQILSQLERSNTFLIPLDNEQIWYRYHHLFADLLQKRLMNIHPTQISNLHTRASIWYDEESLLTEAISHALKGEDLDRVANLVEKYGFAVTSFNQEKTLSSWLELLPVDVVRNRPWLCILQAWLHYSFGPRAKAEDYLEIAESLIVQAPSTNETSPAPHFSSSVDQQRIKGAIASIRAHISITEGHFQPY
;
A
#
# COMPACT_ATOMS: atom_id res chain seq x y z
N MET A 1 38.56 -2.44 10.19
CA MET A 1 39.64 -1.51 9.77
C MET A 1 40.56 -2.09 8.71
N THR A 2 41.04 -3.34 8.81
CA THR A 2 41.91 -3.96 7.79
C THR A 2 41.33 -3.88 6.37
N TYR A 3 40.04 -4.20 6.19
CA TYR A 3 39.37 -4.06 4.89
C TYR A 3 39.41 -2.63 4.31
N LEU A 4 39.31 -1.61 5.16
CA LEU A 4 39.38 -0.20 4.75
C LEU A 4 40.77 0.13 4.22
N ILE A 5 41.82 -0.22 4.99
CA ILE A 5 43.20 0.03 4.60
C ILE A 5 43.54 -0.73 3.31
N SER A 6 43.19 -2.01 3.24
CA SER A 6 43.42 -2.83 2.04
C SER A 6 42.67 -2.31 0.81
N ALA A 7 41.51 -1.68 0.97
CA ALA A 7 40.79 -1.05 -0.13
C ALA A 7 41.53 0.18 -0.65
N ILE A 8 42.04 1.03 0.25
CA ILE A 8 42.80 2.24 -0.08
C ILE A 8 44.15 1.88 -0.72
N GLN A 9 44.78 0.80 -0.26
CA GLN A 9 46.03 0.29 -0.82
C GLN A 9 45.95 -0.16 -2.28
N LYS A 10 44.74 -0.30 -2.86
CA LYS A 10 44.57 -0.50 -4.30
C LYS A 10 44.93 0.73 -5.12
N ILE A 11 44.95 1.91 -4.51
CA ILE A 11 45.35 3.18 -5.15
C ILE A 11 46.86 3.38 -5.00
N ASP A 12 47.36 3.31 -3.77
CA ASP A 12 48.79 3.32 -3.45
C ASP A 12 49.06 2.35 -2.31
N ALA A 13 49.88 1.33 -2.59
CA ALA A 13 50.23 0.26 -1.67
C ALA A 13 50.99 0.73 -0.42
N ASN A 14 51.51 1.97 -0.42
CA ASN A 14 52.21 2.54 0.73
C ASN A 14 51.27 3.16 1.76
N ILE A 15 50.01 3.44 1.40
CA ILE A 15 49.06 4.05 2.32
C ILE A 15 48.64 3.05 3.41
N GLY A 16 48.65 3.51 4.66
CA GLY A 16 48.19 2.80 5.83
C GLY A 16 49.10 1.65 6.28
N GLN A 17 50.37 1.62 5.88
CA GLN A 17 51.31 0.57 6.31
C GLN A 17 51.53 0.62 7.82
N GLU A 18 51.82 1.80 8.37
CA GLU A 18 52.02 1.99 9.82
C GLU A 18 50.74 1.68 10.60
N ALA A 19 49.60 2.14 10.09
CA ALA A 19 48.28 1.83 10.64
C ALA A 19 47.99 0.31 10.68
N LEU A 20 48.43 -0.45 9.67
CA LEU A 20 48.21 -1.90 9.55
C LEU A 20 49.16 -2.69 10.47
N GLU A 21 50.40 -2.25 10.63
CA GLU A 21 51.35 -2.82 11.60
C GLU A 21 50.83 -2.66 13.04
N ILE A 22 50.33 -1.46 13.37
CA ILE A 22 49.78 -1.17 14.70
C ILE A 22 48.51 -2.01 14.97
N LEU A 23 47.64 -2.20 13.98
CA LEU A 23 46.49 -3.10 14.07
C LEU A 23 46.88 -4.56 14.32
N GLN A 24 48.03 -5.01 13.80
CA GLN A 24 48.54 -6.37 14.00
C GLN A 24 49.35 -6.52 15.30
N SER A 25 49.70 -5.42 15.95
CA SER A 25 50.43 -5.41 17.21
C SER A 25 49.55 -5.80 18.39
N SER A 26 50.14 -6.34 19.46
CA SER A 26 49.43 -6.74 20.68
C SER A 26 48.92 -5.57 21.55
N GLN A 27 49.09 -4.32 21.12
CA GLN A 27 48.88 -3.14 21.97
C GLN A 27 47.42 -2.62 22.03
N ASN A 28 46.45 -3.26 21.38
CA ASN A 28 45.03 -2.85 21.35
C ASN A 28 44.82 -1.31 21.28
N PRO A 29 45.40 -0.65 20.26
CA PRO A 29 45.26 0.80 20.06
C PRO A 29 43.79 1.19 19.86
N THR A 30 43.43 2.43 20.20
CA THR A 30 42.09 2.95 19.87
C THR A 30 41.97 3.22 18.37
N TYR A 31 40.74 3.15 17.84
CA TYR A 31 40.53 3.35 16.41
C TYR A 31 40.90 4.77 15.95
N GLU A 32 40.79 5.77 16.83
CA GLU A 32 41.18 7.16 16.52
C GLU A 32 42.66 7.27 16.19
N VAL A 33 43.54 6.56 16.93
CA VAL A 33 44.98 6.59 16.66
C VAL A 33 45.27 6.02 15.27
N ILE A 34 44.66 4.89 14.95
CA ILE A 34 44.86 4.22 13.65
C ILE A 34 44.30 5.07 12.51
N LEU A 35 43.12 5.67 12.68
CA LEU A 35 42.52 6.55 11.68
C LEU A 35 43.30 7.84 11.50
N CYS A 36 43.84 8.44 12.56
CA CYS A 36 44.70 9.63 12.45
C CYS A 36 45.94 9.34 11.61
N LEU A 37 46.62 8.22 11.83
CA LEU A 37 47.76 7.80 11.00
C LEU A 37 47.33 7.63 9.54
N LEU A 38 46.27 6.86 9.31
CA LEU A 38 45.74 6.61 7.97
C LEU A 38 45.37 7.92 7.24
N ILE A 39 44.66 8.84 7.90
CA ILE A 39 44.23 10.12 7.33
C ILE A 39 45.44 11.01 7.04
N ASN A 40 46.45 11.02 7.91
CA ASN A 40 47.68 11.79 7.68
C ASN A 40 48.46 11.26 6.49
N GLU A 41 48.57 9.94 6.33
CA GLU A 41 49.21 9.32 5.16
C GLU A 41 48.41 9.63 3.89
N ILE A 42 47.09 9.47 3.91
CA ILE A 42 46.22 9.85 2.78
C ILE A 42 46.42 11.33 2.41
N SER A 43 46.52 12.22 3.40
CA SER A 43 46.70 13.66 3.22
C SER A 43 48.00 14.04 2.49
N GLN A 44 49.00 13.15 2.48
CA GLN A 44 50.27 13.36 1.78
C GLN A 44 50.23 12.94 0.31
N THR A 45 49.17 12.24 -0.10
CA THR A 45 49.01 11.79 -1.48
C THR A 45 48.45 12.91 -2.36
N SER A 46 48.73 12.84 -3.67
CA SER A 46 48.16 13.74 -4.68
C SER A 46 46.97 13.14 -5.42
N GLU A 47 46.58 11.91 -5.09
CA GLU A 47 45.54 11.16 -5.79
C GLU A 47 44.14 11.51 -5.25
N HIS A 48 43.16 11.57 -6.15
CA HIS A 48 41.76 11.68 -5.75
C HIS A 48 41.23 10.30 -5.35
N ILE A 49 40.65 10.19 -4.15
CA ILE A 49 40.22 8.91 -3.58
C ILE A 49 38.71 8.89 -3.48
N SER A 50 38.06 7.90 -4.09
CA SER A 50 36.64 7.62 -3.88
C SER A 50 36.49 6.28 -3.16
N LEU A 51 36.03 6.33 -1.91
CA LEU A 51 35.73 5.15 -1.12
C LEU A 51 34.25 4.82 -1.24
N ILE A 52 33.94 3.64 -1.78
CA ILE A 52 32.56 3.18 -1.96
C ILE A 52 32.27 2.11 -0.91
N LEU A 53 31.25 2.36 -0.08
CA LEU A 53 30.69 1.39 0.85
C LEU A 53 29.34 0.94 0.30
N ASP A 54 29.31 -0.27 -0.23
CA ASP A 54 28.07 -0.87 -0.75
C ASP A 54 27.35 -1.67 0.34
N ASP A 55 26.02 -1.68 0.26
CA ASP A 55 25.12 -2.31 1.22
C ASP A 55 25.43 -2.03 2.71
N TYR A 56 25.66 -0.76 3.05
CA TYR A 56 26.07 -0.34 4.41
C TYR A 56 25.08 -0.74 5.52
N HIS A 57 23.81 -0.93 5.18
CA HIS A 57 22.76 -1.40 6.09
C HIS A 57 23.01 -2.79 6.72
N PHE A 58 23.94 -3.60 6.20
CA PHE A 58 24.36 -4.84 6.87
C PHE A 58 25.31 -4.61 8.07
N ILE A 59 25.88 -3.41 8.19
CA ILE A 59 26.74 -3.04 9.31
C ILE A 59 25.83 -2.61 10.47
N ASN A 60 25.79 -3.44 11.52
CA ASN A 60 25.02 -3.18 12.74
C ASN A 60 25.91 -2.83 13.95
N ASP A 61 27.24 -2.85 13.78
CA ASP A 61 28.19 -2.59 14.85
C ASP A 61 28.39 -1.08 15.07
N GLU A 62 28.00 -0.61 16.26
CA GLU A 62 28.11 0.80 16.66
C GLU A 62 29.55 1.34 16.58
N GLN A 63 30.56 0.50 16.83
CA GLN A 63 31.96 0.92 16.73
C GLN A 63 32.33 1.22 15.27
N VAL A 64 31.82 0.44 14.32
CA VAL A 64 32.06 0.68 12.90
C VAL A 64 31.44 2.01 12.46
N HIS A 65 30.23 2.33 12.95
CA HIS A 65 29.62 3.63 12.67
C HIS A 65 30.42 4.82 13.23
N LYS A 66 31.00 4.67 14.42
CA LYS A 66 31.91 5.68 15.02
C LYS A 66 33.19 5.85 14.19
N ILE A 67 33.78 4.74 13.73
CA ILE A 67 34.95 4.75 12.83
C ILE A 67 34.64 5.51 11.54
N ILE A 68 33.50 5.23 10.90
CA ILE A 68 33.12 5.91 9.66
C ILE A 68 32.78 7.38 9.91
N SER A 69 32.10 7.71 11.01
CA SER A 69 31.83 9.10 11.40
C SER A 69 33.13 9.89 11.60
N PHE A 70 34.11 9.30 12.28
CA PHE A 70 35.43 9.91 12.45
C PHE A 70 36.12 10.13 11.10
N LEU A 71 36.08 9.15 10.20
CA LEU A 71 36.64 9.30 8.87
C LEU A 71 35.99 10.45 8.10
N VAL A 72 34.65 10.56 8.14
CA VAL A 72 33.90 11.64 7.47
C VAL A 72 34.23 13.02 8.05
N ASP A 73 34.42 13.11 9.37
CA ASP A 73 34.69 14.39 10.04
C ASP A 73 36.10 14.93 9.74
N TYR A 74 37.05 14.04 9.39
CA TYR A 74 38.46 14.39 9.23
C TYR A 74 39.06 14.03 7.85
N MET A 75 38.25 13.52 6.91
CA MET A 75 38.72 13.13 5.58
C MET A 75 39.32 14.32 4.80
N PRO A 76 40.40 14.11 4.03
CA PRO A 76 40.98 15.16 3.19
C PRO A 76 40.04 15.60 2.07
N ARG A 77 40.19 16.84 1.59
CA ARG A 77 39.30 17.45 0.57
C ARG A 77 39.25 16.71 -0.77
N PHE A 78 40.26 15.90 -1.08
CA PHE A 78 40.36 15.13 -2.31
C PHE A 78 39.87 13.68 -2.15
N MET A 79 39.43 13.32 -0.94
CA MET A 79 38.74 12.07 -0.67
C MET A 79 37.22 12.30 -0.74
N HIS A 80 36.49 11.30 -1.22
CA HIS A 80 35.04 11.26 -1.24
C HIS A 80 34.56 9.92 -0.69
N LEU A 81 33.52 9.95 0.15
CA LEU A 81 32.84 8.76 0.63
C LEU A 81 31.51 8.63 -0.09
N VAL A 82 31.29 7.50 -0.76
CA VAL A 82 30.02 7.12 -1.38
C VAL A 82 29.45 5.96 -0.60
N VAL A 83 28.22 6.10 -0.11
CA VAL A 83 27.54 5.05 0.68
C VAL A 83 26.27 4.66 -0.05
N SER A 84 26.17 3.38 -0.41
CA SER A 84 24.93 2.73 -0.87
C SER A 84 24.31 1.97 0.30
N THR A 85 23.04 2.24 0.58
CA THR A 85 22.36 1.72 1.77
C THR A 85 20.84 1.77 1.60
N ARG A 86 20.15 0.84 2.28
CA ARG A 86 18.68 0.82 2.36
C ARG A 86 18.14 1.63 3.55
N LEU A 87 18.97 1.81 4.57
CA LEU A 87 18.66 2.54 5.81
C LEU A 87 19.51 3.80 5.88
N ASP A 88 18.95 4.89 6.41
CA ASP A 88 19.76 6.04 6.81
C ASP A 88 20.80 5.58 7.83
N PRO A 89 22.10 5.67 7.51
CA PRO A 89 23.13 5.21 8.42
C PRO A 89 23.16 6.16 9.64
N PRO A 90 23.56 5.68 10.83
CA PRO A 90 23.62 6.48 12.05
C PRO A 90 24.84 7.43 12.05
N LEU A 91 24.98 8.21 10.98
CA LEU A 91 25.93 9.29 10.80
C LEU A 91 25.23 10.62 11.08
N SER A 92 25.99 11.70 11.25
CA SER A 92 25.45 13.04 11.48
C SER A 92 24.88 13.70 10.20
N LEU A 93 23.99 13.01 9.49
CA LEU A 93 23.45 13.42 8.18
C LEU A 93 22.80 14.80 8.24
N THR A 94 22.04 15.10 9.29
CA THR A 94 21.42 16.43 9.48
C THR A 94 22.45 17.56 9.54
N ARG A 95 23.59 17.33 10.22
CA ARG A 95 24.70 18.30 10.26
C ARG A 95 25.27 18.49 8.87
N MET A 96 25.55 17.41 8.14
CA MET A 96 26.12 17.45 6.80
C MET A 96 25.17 18.14 5.79
N ARG A 97 23.86 17.89 5.89
CA ARG A 97 22.82 18.60 5.11
C ARG A 97 22.89 20.11 5.33
N ALA A 98 22.96 20.55 6.59
CA ALA A 98 23.03 21.98 6.94
C ALA A 98 24.30 22.65 6.39
N HIS A 99 25.41 21.93 6.34
CA HIS A 99 26.69 22.43 5.82
C HIS A 99 26.87 22.23 4.32
N ARG A 100 25.89 21.61 3.62
CA ARG A 100 25.97 21.24 2.20
C ARG A 100 27.15 20.31 1.87
N GLU A 101 27.50 19.44 2.81
CA GLU A 101 28.56 18.44 2.70
C GLU A 101 28.02 17.06 2.26
N LEU A 102 26.71 16.97 2.01
CA LEU A 102 26.02 15.73 1.66
C LEU A 102 25.27 15.89 0.34
N VAL A 103 25.51 14.95 -0.58
CA VAL A 103 24.64 14.71 -1.74
C VAL A 103 23.82 13.46 -1.44
N GLU A 104 22.50 13.58 -1.51
CA GLU A 104 21.58 12.48 -1.27
C GLU A 104 20.85 12.11 -2.55
N ILE A 105 20.93 10.85 -2.92
CA ILE A 105 20.16 10.26 -4.02
C ILE A 105 19.20 9.27 -3.38
N ARG A 106 17.90 9.55 -3.45
CA ARG A 106 16.84 8.76 -2.81
C ARG A 106 16.07 7.93 -3.84
N SER A 107 15.20 7.04 -3.36
CA SER A 107 14.36 6.18 -4.22
C SER A 107 13.61 6.97 -5.31
N LYS A 108 13.15 8.20 -5.00
CA LYS A 108 12.48 9.09 -5.96
C LYS A 108 13.40 9.55 -7.11
N ASP A 109 14.70 9.71 -6.83
CA ASP A 109 15.71 10.19 -7.77
C ASP A 109 16.25 9.04 -8.63
N LEU A 110 16.17 7.80 -8.12
CA LEU A 110 16.53 6.57 -8.84
C LEU A 110 15.38 5.96 -9.64
N ARG A 111 14.16 6.51 -9.51
CA ARG A 111 13.00 6.02 -10.23
C ARG A 111 13.14 6.38 -11.69
N LEU A 112 13.10 5.37 -12.56
CA LEU A 112 13.12 5.55 -13.99
C LEU A 112 11.89 6.34 -14.42
N THR A 113 12.12 7.33 -15.27
CA THR A 113 11.08 8.02 -16.04
C THR A 113 10.54 7.11 -17.13
N LEU A 114 9.37 7.45 -17.67
CA LEU A 114 8.77 6.70 -18.78
C LEU A 114 9.71 6.70 -20.01
N GLU A 115 10.38 7.82 -20.25
CA GLU A 115 11.37 7.98 -21.31
C GLU A 115 12.60 7.08 -21.10
N GLU A 116 13.15 7.04 -19.89
CA GLU A 116 14.28 6.15 -19.57
C GLU A 116 13.87 4.68 -19.64
N THR A 117 12.66 4.33 -19.17
CA THR A 117 12.09 2.98 -19.30
C THR A 117 11.99 2.56 -20.77
N ALA A 118 11.53 3.46 -21.65
CA ALA A 118 11.45 3.19 -23.09
C ALA A 118 12.85 2.95 -23.70
N VAL A 119 13.84 3.80 -23.37
CA VAL A 119 15.22 3.67 -23.85
C VAL A 119 15.84 2.35 -23.38
N ILE A 120 15.67 2.00 -22.11
CA ILE A 120 16.21 0.75 -21.56
C ILE A 120 15.59 -0.46 -22.25
N LEU A 121 14.26 -0.50 -22.39
CA LEU A 121 13.58 -1.64 -23.01
C LEU A 121 13.90 -1.78 -24.50
N ASN A 122 13.84 -0.68 -25.24
CA ASN A 122 13.89 -0.72 -26.69
C ASN A 122 15.33 -0.61 -27.24
N ASP A 123 16.12 0.32 -26.71
CA ASP A 123 17.45 0.62 -27.27
C ASP A 123 18.54 -0.24 -26.62
N VAL A 124 18.45 -0.50 -25.30
CA VAL A 124 19.45 -1.29 -24.57
C VAL A 124 19.14 -2.78 -24.62
N MET A 125 17.89 -3.16 -24.35
CA MET A 125 17.48 -4.57 -24.28
C MET A 125 16.92 -5.11 -25.60
N GLY A 126 16.64 -4.24 -26.58
CA GLY A 126 16.23 -4.64 -27.93
C GLY A 126 14.79 -5.14 -28.05
N PHE A 127 13.92 -4.86 -27.08
CA PHE A 127 12.50 -5.17 -27.22
C PHE A 127 11.86 -4.12 -28.13
N ALA A 128 11.23 -4.50 -29.25
CA ALA A 128 10.61 -3.51 -30.14
C ALA A 128 9.20 -3.12 -29.65
N LEU A 129 9.09 -2.62 -28.41
CA LEU A 129 7.79 -2.36 -27.78
C LEU A 129 7.16 -1.05 -28.25
N THR A 130 5.84 -1.05 -28.32
CA THR A 130 5.06 0.17 -28.53
C THR A 130 5.07 1.03 -27.28
N MET A 131 4.85 2.35 -27.41
CA MET A 131 4.73 3.23 -26.24
C MET A 131 3.55 2.87 -25.32
N GLU A 132 2.50 2.23 -25.85
CA GLU A 132 1.38 1.73 -25.04
C GLU A 132 1.81 0.55 -24.17
N ASP A 133 2.60 -0.37 -24.72
CA ASP A 133 3.18 -1.49 -23.99
C ASP A 133 4.19 -1.00 -22.93
N VAL A 134 5.04 -0.04 -23.28
CA VAL A 134 6.00 0.58 -22.34
C VAL A 134 5.25 1.24 -21.19
N LYS A 135 4.22 2.05 -21.47
CA LYS A 135 3.41 2.70 -20.44
C LYS A 135 2.70 1.67 -19.55
N SER A 136 2.14 0.63 -20.15
CA SER A 136 1.47 -0.46 -19.40
C SER A 136 2.43 -1.20 -18.48
N LEU A 137 3.69 -1.39 -18.91
CA LEU A 137 4.72 -1.99 -18.08
C LEU A 137 5.22 -1.02 -17.00
N ASP A 138 5.42 0.25 -17.33
CA ASP A 138 5.85 1.30 -16.38
C ASP A 138 4.86 1.49 -15.24
N GLU A 139 3.55 1.51 -15.53
CA GLU A 139 2.48 1.49 -14.52
C GLU A 139 2.59 0.29 -13.57
N ARG A 140 3.16 -0.82 -14.05
CA ARG A 140 3.41 -2.07 -13.30
C ARG A 140 4.84 -2.23 -12.79
N VAL A 141 5.77 -1.36 -13.07
CA VAL A 141 7.08 -1.39 -12.40
C VAL A 141 7.29 -0.18 -11.53
N GLU A 142 6.43 0.83 -11.67
CA GLU A 142 6.50 2.15 -11.05
C GLU A 142 7.92 2.74 -11.12
N GLY A 143 8.56 2.64 -12.29
CA GLY A 143 9.94 3.10 -12.52
C GLY A 143 11.02 2.38 -11.70
N TRP A 144 10.72 1.26 -11.03
CA TRP A 144 11.74 0.50 -10.30
C TRP A 144 12.63 -0.30 -11.25
N ALA A 145 13.90 0.07 -11.32
CA ALA A 145 14.84 -0.51 -12.30
C ALA A 145 14.99 -2.03 -12.19
N ALA A 146 14.98 -2.60 -10.97
CA ALA A 146 15.13 -4.04 -10.81
C ALA A 146 13.89 -4.83 -11.24
N SER A 147 12.66 -4.33 -11.00
CA SER A 147 11.46 -4.98 -11.56
C SER A 147 11.41 -4.85 -13.07
N LEU A 148 11.85 -3.73 -13.64
CA LEU A 148 11.98 -3.57 -15.09
C LEU A 148 12.94 -4.62 -15.68
N TYR A 149 14.11 -4.79 -15.05
CA TYR A 149 15.09 -5.79 -15.46
C TYR A 149 14.53 -7.22 -15.33
N MET A 150 13.83 -7.53 -14.24
CA MET A 150 13.18 -8.84 -14.06
C MET A 150 12.03 -9.06 -15.06
N ALA A 151 11.25 -8.02 -15.38
CA ALA A 151 10.23 -8.08 -16.43
C ALA A 151 10.87 -8.42 -17.77
N ALA A 152 11.97 -7.76 -18.10
CA ALA A 152 12.74 -8.00 -19.31
C ALA A 152 13.27 -9.44 -19.39
N LEU A 153 13.84 -9.98 -18.30
CA LEU A 153 14.27 -11.39 -18.26
C LEU A 153 13.11 -12.35 -18.53
N SER A 154 11.91 -12.07 -18.00
CA SER A 154 10.72 -12.89 -18.23
C SER A 154 10.15 -12.77 -19.64
N MET A 155 10.38 -11.64 -20.31
CA MET A 155 9.97 -11.43 -21.70
C MET A 155 10.88 -12.17 -22.69
N GLN A 156 12.14 -12.44 -22.32
CA GLN A 156 13.06 -13.19 -23.18
C GLN A 156 12.50 -14.59 -23.48
N GLY A 157 12.38 -14.91 -24.77
CA GLY A 157 11.83 -16.19 -25.24
C GLY A 157 10.30 -16.25 -25.29
N THR A 158 9.59 -15.19 -24.90
CA THR A 158 8.12 -15.10 -25.05
C THR A 158 7.75 -14.67 -26.47
N LYS A 159 6.81 -15.39 -27.11
CA LYS A 159 6.38 -15.09 -28.49
C LYS A 159 5.45 -13.88 -28.60
N ASP A 160 4.69 -13.57 -27.54
CA ASP A 160 3.72 -12.47 -27.49
C ASP A 160 4.01 -11.60 -26.26
N VAL A 161 4.90 -10.62 -26.43
CA VAL A 161 5.39 -9.76 -25.35
C VAL A 161 4.30 -8.78 -24.88
N SER A 162 3.49 -8.23 -25.79
CA SER A 162 2.39 -7.33 -25.42
C SER A 162 1.34 -8.02 -24.54
N ARG A 163 1.00 -9.29 -24.83
CA ARG A 163 0.13 -10.08 -23.94
C ARG A 163 0.79 -10.34 -22.59
N PHE A 164 2.07 -10.66 -22.58
CA PHE A 164 2.81 -10.88 -21.34
C PHE A 164 2.75 -9.65 -20.44
N ILE A 165 3.02 -8.46 -20.98
CA ILE A 165 2.97 -7.18 -20.24
C ILE A 165 1.60 -6.96 -19.61
N LYS A 166 0.50 -7.25 -20.33
CA LYS A 166 -0.86 -7.12 -19.78
C LYS A 166 -1.12 -8.04 -18.60
N THR A 167 -0.53 -9.23 -18.60
CA THR A 167 -0.65 -10.24 -17.52
C THR A 167 0.45 -10.15 -16.46
N PHE A 168 1.40 -9.22 -16.61
CA PHE A 168 2.51 -9.07 -15.69
C PHE A 168 2.00 -8.58 -14.35
N THR A 169 2.31 -9.33 -13.30
CA THR A 169 1.89 -9.08 -11.91
C THR A 169 3.05 -9.44 -10.99
N GLY A 170 2.93 -9.10 -9.71
CA GLY A 170 3.92 -9.45 -8.68
C GLY A 170 4.22 -10.95 -8.53
N SER A 171 3.45 -11.81 -9.22
CA SER A 171 3.58 -13.27 -9.14
C SER A 171 4.35 -13.89 -10.31
N ASN A 172 4.98 -13.06 -11.12
CA ASN A 172 5.96 -13.57 -12.07
C ASN A 172 7.16 -14.16 -11.30
N ARG A 173 7.65 -15.33 -11.73
CA ARG A 173 8.68 -16.11 -11.02
C ARG A 173 9.91 -15.27 -10.60
N PHE A 174 10.47 -14.46 -11.49
CA PHE A 174 11.67 -13.70 -11.17
C PHE A 174 11.41 -12.62 -10.11
N ILE A 175 10.28 -11.91 -10.21
CA ILE A 175 9.87 -10.94 -9.18
C ILE A 175 9.60 -11.64 -7.85
N LEU A 176 8.93 -12.80 -7.89
CA LEU A 176 8.67 -13.60 -6.70
C LEU A 176 9.98 -13.97 -6.00
N ASP A 177 10.93 -14.55 -6.73
CA ASP A 177 12.20 -15.01 -6.17
C ASP A 177 12.94 -13.84 -5.52
N TYR A 178 13.05 -12.70 -6.21
CA TYR A 178 13.68 -11.51 -5.64
C TYR A 178 12.93 -10.95 -4.42
N LEU A 179 11.62 -10.69 -4.52
CA LEU A 179 10.87 -10.12 -3.38
C LEU A 179 10.83 -11.08 -2.18
N MET A 180 10.89 -12.40 -2.43
CA MET A 180 10.97 -13.40 -1.38
C MET A 180 12.33 -13.44 -0.70
N GLU A 181 13.43 -13.34 -1.45
CA GLU A 181 14.78 -13.43 -0.88
C GLU A 181 15.26 -12.09 -0.32
N GLU A 182 15.08 -11.01 -1.07
CA GLU A 182 15.66 -9.70 -0.79
C GLU A 182 14.82 -8.80 0.09
N VAL A 183 13.50 -9.02 0.12
CA VAL A 183 12.55 -8.22 0.90
C VAL A 183 12.02 -9.06 2.05
N LEU A 184 11.19 -10.06 1.76
CA LEU A 184 10.55 -10.86 2.80
C LEU A 184 11.56 -11.74 3.54
N GLY A 185 12.58 -12.28 2.88
CA GLY A 185 13.53 -13.22 3.47
C GLY A 185 14.20 -12.69 4.74
N LYS A 186 14.46 -11.39 4.77
CA LYS A 186 15.16 -10.67 5.85
C LYS A 186 14.25 -10.26 7.02
N GLU A 187 12.93 -10.33 6.84
CA GLU A 187 11.96 -9.87 7.84
C GLU A 187 11.64 -10.93 8.91
N THR A 188 11.26 -10.45 10.10
CA THR A 188 10.80 -11.31 11.19
C THR A 188 9.45 -11.96 10.87
N ALA A 189 9.10 -13.04 11.57
CA ALA A 189 7.80 -13.70 11.37
C ALA A 189 6.61 -12.75 11.66
N GLU A 190 6.78 -11.84 12.63
CA GLU A 190 5.78 -10.84 12.98
C GLU A 190 5.57 -9.82 11.86
N VAL A 191 6.64 -9.27 11.29
CA VAL A 191 6.56 -8.32 10.19
C VAL A 191 5.99 -9.00 8.93
N LYS A 192 6.34 -10.26 8.67
CA LYS A 192 5.74 -11.04 7.58
C LYS A 192 4.23 -11.21 7.73
N ASP A 193 3.74 -11.57 8.93
CA ASP A 193 2.30 -11.68 9.21
C ASP A 193 1.59 -10.34 9.00
N PHE A 194 2.19 -9.25 9.50
CA PHE A 194 1.70 -7.90 9.32
C PHE A 194 1.55 -7.54 7.83
N LEU A 195 2.61 -7.70 7.04
CA LEU A 195 2.62 -7.40 5.60
C LEU A 195 1.55 -8.20 4.85
N LEU A 196 1.44 -9.50 5.13
CA LEU A 196 0.46 -10.37 4.48
C LEU A 196 -0.97 -9.94 4.78
N ARG A 197 -1.33 -9.76 6.06
CA ARG A 197 -2.70 -9.50 6.48
C ARG A 197 -3.17 -8.07 6.17
N THR A 198 -2.26 -7.11 6.08
CA THR A 198 -2.57 -5.73 5.68
C THR A 198 -2.58 -5.52 4.16
N SER A 199 -2.10 -6.49 3.37
CA SER A 199 -2.07 -6.39 1.90
C SER A 199 -3.45 -6.30 1.22
N ILE A 200 -4.53 -6.54 1.96
CA ILE A 200 -5.91 -6.50 1.43
C ILE A 200 -6.43 -5.08 1.17
N VAL A 201 -5.80 -4.06 1.73
CA VAL A 201 -6.18 -2.64 1.57
C VAL A 201 -5.24 -1.92 0.61
N GLU A 202 -5.79 -1.00 -0.18
CA GLU A 202 -5.03 -0.23 -1.17
C GLU A 202 -4.19 0.87 -0.51
N ARG A 203 -4.71 1.45 0.57
CA ARG A 203 -4.05 2.45 1.41
C ARG A 203 -4.24 2.10 2.87
N MET A 204 -3.23 2.37 3.69
CA MET A 204 -3.24 2.04 5.11
C MET A 204 -2.64 3.14 5.97
N ASN A 205 -3.12 3.23 7.19
CA ASN A 205 -2.52 3.98 8.29
C ASN A 205 -2.54 3.07 9.54
N ALA A 206 -1.92 3.51 10.64
CA ALA A 206 -1.87 2.68 11.84
C ALA A 206 -3.24 2.32 12.43
N SER A 207 -4.21 3.25 12.38
CA SER A 207 -5.57 3.01 12.90
C SER A 207 -6.28 1.88 12.12
N LEU A 208 -6.21 1.91 10.79
CA LEU A 208 -6.76 0.86 9.93
C LEU A 208 -6.03 -0.48 10.13
N CYS A 209 -4.70 -0.46 10.22
CA CYS A 209 -3.92 -1.67 10.50
C CYS A 209 -4.31 -2.30 11.84
N ASN A 210 -4.50 -1.48 12.89
CA ASN A 210 -4.93 -1.95 14.21
C ASN A 210 -6.30 -2.63 14.14
N SER A 211 -7.25 -2.02 13.42
CA SER A 211 -8.59 -2.58 13.24
C SER A 211 -8.58 -3.92 12.48
N ILE A 212 -7.82 -4.01 11.38
CA ILE A 212 -7.70 -5.25 10.58
C ILE A 212 -7.06 -6.36 11.40
N LEU A 213 -5.97 -6.05 12.10
CA LEU A 213 -5.17 -7.05 12.80
C LEU A 213 -5.74 -7.42 14.17
N ASP A 214 -6.63 -6.60 14.73
CA ASP A 214 -7.15 -6.71 16.10
C ASP A 214 -6.01 -6.71 17.12
N LYS A 215 -5.13 -5.72 16.93
CA LYS A 215 -3.93 -5.47 17.74
C LYS A 215 -3.75 -3.97 17.91
N GLU A 216 -3.17 -3.58 19.04
CA GLU A 216 -2.79 -2.19 19.29
C GLU A 216 -1.36 -1.90 18.82
N ASP A 217 -1.08 -0.63 18.55
CA ASP A 217 0.25 -0.05 18.29
C ASP A 217 1.04 -0.60 17.08
N ASN A 218 0.36 -0.85 15.94
CA ASN A 218 1.05 -1.17 14.69
C ASN A 218 1.80 0.01 14.05
N GLN A 219 1.78 1.20 14.66
CA GLN A 219 2.53 2.37 14.19
C GLN A 219 4.04 2.07 14.18
N GLN A 220 4.54 1.33 15.16
CA GLN A 220 5.96 0.96 15.23
C GLN A 220 6.41 0.11 14.04
N ILE A 221 5.57 -0.86 13.62
CA ILE A 221 5.86 -1.71 12.46
C ILE A 221 5.83 -0.88 11.17
N LEU A 222 4.85 0.01 10.99
CA LEU A 222 4.80 0.90 9.82
C LEU A 222 6.04 1.80 9.74
N SER A 223 6.42 2.41 10.86
CA SER A 223 7.62 3.25 10.92
C SER A 223 8.92 2.46 10.73
N GLN A 224 8.97 1.20 11.16
CA GLN A 224 10.08 0.29 10.86
C GLN A 224 10.15 -0.02 9.36
N LEU A 225 9.02 -0.37 8.74
CA LEU A 225 8.91 -0.72 7.32
C LEU A 225 9.26 0.45 6.40
N GLU A 226 8.84 1.66 6.78
CA GLU A 226 9.21 2.89 6.09
C GLU A 226 10.72 3.11 6.15
N ARG A 227 11.32 3.01 7.35
CA ARG A 227 12.76 3.17 7.52
C ARG A 227 13.54 2.14 6.73
N SER A 228 13.08 0.88 6.70
CA SER A 228 13.69 -0.21 5.93
C SER A 228 13.43 -0.16 4.42
N ASN A 229 12.73 0.87 3.94
CA ASN A 229 12.38 1.05 2.53
C ASN A 229 11.71 -0.20 1.95
N THR A 230 10.85 -0.85 2.75
CA THR A 230 10.20 -2.14 2.42
C THR A 230 9.00 -1.93 1.51
N PHE A 231 9.26 -1.38 0.32
CA PHE A 231 8.25 -1.17 -0.72
C PHE A 231 6.96 -0.49 -0.22
N LEU A 232 7.10 0.30 0.85
CA LEU A 232 6.04 1.06 1.49
C LEU A 232 6.23 2.51 1.06
N ILE A 233 5.20 3.07 0.43
CA ILE A 233 5.25 4.39 -0.21
C ILE A 233 4.34 5.32 0.59
N PRO A 234 4.86 6.41 1.18
CA PRO A 234 4.02 7.41 1.82
C PRO A 234 3.16 8.14 0.77
N LEU A 235 1.91 8.40 1.13
CA LEU A 235 0.92 9.08 0.29
C LEU A 235 0.73 10.56 0.67
N ASP A 236 1.23 10.96 1.82
CA ASP A 236 1.17 12.32 2.34
C ASP A 236 2.52 12.76 2.93
N ASN A 237 2.64 14.07 3.18
CA ASN A 237 3.84 14.64 3.79
C ASN A 237 3.91 14.37 5.30
N GLU A 238 2.77 14.08 5.92
CA GLU A 238 2.66 13.82 7.36
C GLU A 238 2.97 12.34 7.71
N GLN A 239 3.20 11.50 6.70
CA GLN A 239 3.51 10.07 6.84
C GLN A 239 2.44 9.33 7.65
N ILE A 240 1.18 9.67 7.39
CA ILE A 240 0.01 9.02 8.02
C ILE A 240 -0.48 7.91 7.12
N TRP A 241 -0.61 8.20 5.83
CA TRP A 241 -1.10 7.25 4.83
C TRP A 241 0.04 6.65 4.02
N TYR A 242 -0.04 5.34 3.83
CA TYR A 242 0.90 4.55 3.08
C TYR A 242 0.18 3.64 2.09
N ARG A 243 0.89 3.22 1.06
CA ARG A 243 0.51 2.08 0.23
C ARG A 243 1.70 1.16 0.00
N TYR A 244 1.43 -0.10 -0.25
CA TYR A 244 2.45 -0.97 -0.82
C TYR A 244 2.68 -0.62 -2.30
N HIS A 245 3.90 -0.82 -2.78
CA HIS A 245 4.18 -0.92 -4.20
C HIS A 245 3.33 -2.05 -4.79
N HIS A 246 2.69 -1.84 -5.95
CA HIS A 246 1.66 -2.76 -6.44
C HIS A 246 2.16 -4.21 -6.68
N LEU A 247 3.37 -4.41 -7.25
CA LEU A 247 3.94 -5.78 -7.40
C LEU A 247 4.10 -6.48 -6.04
N PHE A 248 4.43 -5.72 -5.01
CA PHE A 248 4.59 -6.26 -3.67
C PHE A 248 3.23 -6.60 -3.06
N ALA A 249 2.22 -5.73 -3.23
CA ALA A 249 0.85 -6.00 -2.83
C ALA A 249 0.29 -7.27 -3.49
N ASP A 250 0.44 -7.42 -4.81
CA ASP A 250 0.04 -8.61 -5.56
C ASP A 250 0.64 -9.89 -4.99
N LEU A 251 1.95 -9.87 -4.73
CA LEU A 251 2.68 -10.99 -4.14
C LEU A 251 2.11 -11.34 -2.75
N LEU A 252 1.95 -10.34 -1.89
CA LEU A 252 1.45 -10.51 -0.53
C LEU A 252 0.02 -11.07 -0.53
N GLN A 253 -0.87 -10.56 -1.38
CA GLN A 253 -2.25 -11.03 -1.50
C GLN A 253 -2.31 -12.50 -1.97
N LYS A 254 -1.52 -12.89 -2.98
CA LYS A 254 -1.48 -14.30 -3.40
C LYS A 254 -0.92 -15.22 -2.33
N ARG A 255 0.06 -14.76 -1.54
CA ARG A 255 0.56 -15.52 -0.39
C ARG A 255 -0.47 -15.62 0.72
N LEU A 256 -1.19 -14.55 1.02
CA LEU A 256 -2.28 -14.55 1.99
C LEU A 256 -3.34 -15.59 1.62
N MET A 257 -3.74 -15.66 0.34
CA MET A 257 -4.67 -16.68 -0.16
C MET A 257 -4.16 -18.11 0.03
N ASN A 258 -2.85 -18.34 -0.11
CA ASN A 258 -2.27 -19.67 0.04
C ASN A 258 -2.05 -20.07 1.51
N ILE A 259 -1.70 -19.12 2.38
CA ILE A 259 -1.29 -19.40 3.76
C ILE A 259 -2.48 -19.28 4.73
N HIS A 260 -3.34 -18.27 4.55
CA HIS A 260 -4.47 -17.95 5.44
C HIS A 260 -5.80 -17.74 4.69
N PRO A 261 -6.24 -18.66 3.83
CA PRO A 261 -7.46 -18.47 3.03
C PRO A 261 -8.71 -18.21 3.89
N THR A 262 -8.80 -18.86 5.06
CA THR A 262 -9.94 -18.74 5.98
C THR A 262 -10.02 -17.39 6.69
N GLN A 263 -8.94 -16.61 6.72
CA GLN A 263 -8.91 -15.31 7.40
C GLN A 263 -9.33 -14.15 6.49
N ILE A 264 -9.27 -14.32 5.15
CA ILE A 264 -9.46 -13.24 4.18
C ILE A 264 -10.81 -12.54 4.37
N SER A 265 -11.90 -13.32 4.47
CA SER A 265 -13.24 -12.76 4.69
C SER A 265 -13.30 -11.91 5.97
N ASN A 266 -12.75 -12.41 7.08
CA ASN A 266 -12.72 -11.69 8.36
C ASN A 266 -11.91 -10.39 8.29
N LEU A 267 -10.75 -10.40 7.62
CA LEU A 267 -9.92 -9.20 7.42
C LEU A 267 -10.68 -8.13 6.63
N HIS A 268 -11.38 -8.53 5.57
CA HIS A 268 -12.23 -7.64 4.79
C HIS A 268 -13.41 -7.09 5.60
N THR A 269 -14.07 -7.91 6.44
CA THR A 269 -15.12 -7.44 7.35
C THR A 269 -14.60 -6.36 8.31
N ARG A 270 -13.42 -6.57 8.92
CA ARG A 270 -12.80 -5.58 9.84
C ARG A 270 -12.44 -4.28 9.12
N ALA A 271 -11.84 -4.36 7.93
CA ALA A 271 -11.58 -3.18 7.11
C ALA A 271 -12.88 -2.43 6.79
N SER A 272 -13.95 -3.15 6.44
CA SER A 272 -15.25 -2.56 6.17
C SER A 272 -15.88 -1.88 7.39
N ILE A 273 -15.66 -2.39 8.60
CA ILE A 273 -16.08 -1.74 9.86
C ILE A 273 -15.36 -0.42 10.05
N TRP A 274 -14.03 -0.44 9.94
CA TRP A 274 -13.22 0.76 10.10
C TRP A 274 -13.58 1.85 9.08
N TYR A 275 -13.75 1.48 7.80
CA TYR A 275 -14.13 2.45 6.76
C TYR A 275 -15.54 3.04 6.97
N ASP A 276 -16.49 2.29 7.55
CA ASP A 276 -17.80 2.84 7.93
C ASP A 276 -17.68 3.86 9.07
N GLU A 277 -16.85 3.57 10.08
CA GLU A 277 -16.58 4.49 11.19
C GLU A 277 -15.92 5.80 10.73
N GLU A 278 -15.01 5.71 9.75
CA GLU A 278 -14.34 6.86 9.12
C GLU A 278 -15.19 7.55 8.03
N SER A 279 -16.46 7.15 7.85
CA SER A 279 -17.37 7.71 6.84
C SER A 279 -16.90 7.55 5.38
N LEU A 280 -16.05 6.55 5.10
CA LEU A 280 -15.54 6.17 3.78
C LEU A 280 -16.39 5.04 3.19
N LEU A 281 -17.60 5.39 2.75
CA LEU A 281 -18.66 4.43 2.41
C LEU A 281 -18.33 3.52 1.23
N THR A 282 -17.71 4.05 0.18
CA THR A 282 -17.37 3.29 -1.02
C THR A 282 -16.39 2.17 -0.69
N GLU A 283 -15.37 2.47 0.11
CA GLU A 283 -14.39 1.51 0.60
C GLU A 283 -15.03 0.51 1.56
N ALA A 284 -15.91 0.97 2.46
CA ALA A 284 -16.64 0.08 3.37
C ALA A 284 -17.45 -0.97 2.61
N ILE A 285 -18.22 -0.57 1.60
CA ILE A 285 -19.02 -1.48 0.76
C ILE A 285 -18.12 -2.40 -0.07
N SER A 286 -17.06 -1.86 -0.68
CA SER A 286 -16.08 -2.64 -1.47
C SER A 286 -15.44 -3.75 -0.63
N HIS A 287 -15.03 -3.44 0.61
CA HIS A 287 -14.47 -4.45 1.51
C HIS A 287 -15.51 -5.44 2.01
N ALA A 288 -16.75 -5.04 2.30
CA ALA A 288 -17.81 -5.99 2.66
C ALA A 288 -18.09 -7.00 1.54
N LEU A 289 -18.08 -6.55 0.28
CA LEU A 289 -18.22 -7.41 -0.89
C LEU A 289 -17.04 -8.37 -1.07
N LYS A 290 -15.81 -7.87 -0.98
CA LYS A 290 -14.60 -8.72 -1.03
C LYS A 290 -14.55 -9.73 0.13
N GLY A 291 -15.20 -9.42 1.25
CA GLY A 291 -15.37 -10.33 2.38
C GLY A 291 -16.56 -11.29 2.25
N GLU A 292 -17.32 -11.22 1.17
CA GLU A 292 -18.55 -11.99 0.91
C GLU A 292 -19.66 -11.77 1.97
N ASP A 293 -19.64 -10.62 2.67
CA ASP A 293 -20.59 -10.26 3.71
C ASP A 293 -21.74 -9.40 3.14
N LEU A 294 -22.65 -10.08 2.43
CA LEU A 294 -23.80 -9.42 1.78
C LEU A 294 -24.76 -8.75 2.77
N ASP A 295 -24.87 -9.29 3.98
CA ASP A 295 -25.70 -8.70 5.04
C ASP A 295 -25.13 -7.35 5.50
N ARG A 296 -23.81 -7.23 5.61
CA ARG A 296 -23.15 -5.97 5.89
C ARG A 296 -23.30 -4.97 4.73
N VAL A 297 -23.15 -5.40 3.49
CA VAL A 297 -23.42 -4.54 2.32
C VAL A 297 -24.84 -3.99 2.39
N ALA A 298 -25.81 -4.87 2.60
CA ALA A 298 -27.21 -4.49 2.75
C ALA A 298 -27.42 -3.49 3.90
N ASN A 299 -26.85 -3.73 5.08
CA ASN A 299 -26.93 -2.80 6.21
C ASN A 299 -26.36 -1.41 5.89
N LEU A 300 -25.19 -1.35 5.22
CA LEU A 300 -24.56 -0.08 4.83
C LEU A 300 -25.43 0.67 3.81
N VAL A 301 -25.97 -0.02 2.82
CA VAL A 301 -26.86 0.58 1.81
C VAL A 301 -28.16 1.07 2.44
N GLU A 302 -28.75 0.34 3.39
CA GLU A 302 -29.93 0.79 4.14
C GLU A 302 -29.64 2.04 4.97
N LYS A 303 -28.50 2.06 5.67
CA LYS A 303 -28.07 3.14 6.56
C LYS A 303 -27.82 4.45 5.80
N TYR A 304 -27.20 4.37 4.61
CA TYR A 304 -26.73 5.56 3.89
C TYR A 304 -27.46 5.85 2.58
N GLY A 305 -28.29 4.92 2.08
CA GLY A 305 -28.90 5.02 0.75
C GLY A 305 -29.67 6.33 0.52
N PHE A 306 -30.49 6.76 1.48
CA PHE A 306 -31.24 8.03 1.37
C PHE A 306 -30.36 9.27 1.52
N ALA A 307 -29.24 9.18 2.24
CA ALA A 307 -28.29 10.29 2.31
C ALA A 307 -27.64 10.49 0.94
N VAL A 308 -27.27 9.41 0.25
CA VAL A 308 -26.66 9.46 -1.09
C VAL A 308 -27.64 9.98 -2.15
N THR A 309 -28.92 9.60 -2.10
CA THR A 309 -29.94 10.15 -3.03
C THR A 309 -30.14 11.65 -2.85
N SER A 310 -30.06 12.15 -1.63
CA SER A 310 -30.22 13.59 -1.33
C SER A 310 -29.13 14.46 -1.95
N PHE A 311 -28.00 13.88 -2.38
CA PHE A 311 -26.89 14.56 -3.06
C PHE A 311 -26.84 14.31 -4.57
N ASN A 312 -27.94 13.86 -5.21
CA ASN A 312 -28.01 13.52 -6.64
C ASN A 312 -26.99 12.45 -7.07
N GLN A 313 -26.61 11.55 -6.17
CA GLN A 313 -25.68 10.45 -6.45
C GLN A 313 -26.42 9.13 -6.74
N GLU A 314 -27.51 9.20 -7.51
CA GLU A 314 -28.38 8.03 -7.76
C GLU A 314 -27.67 6.94 -8.58
N LYS A 315 -26.65 7.29 -9.37
CA LYS A 315 -25.76 6.32 -10.04
C LYS A 315 -24.97 5.48 -9.05
N THR A 316 -24.48 6.10 -7.98
CA THR A 316 -23.75 5.41 -6.91
C THR A 316 -24.69 4.42 -6.20
N LEU A 317 -25.90 4.87 -5.85
CA LEU A 317 -26.91 3.99 -5.25
C LEU A 317 -27.29 2.82 -6.18
N SER A 318 -27.50 3.08 -7.48
CA SER A 318 -27.76 2.03 -8.48
C SER A 318 -26.64 1.00 -8.48
N SER A 319 -25.38 1.46 -8.54
CA SER A 319 -24.23 0.58 -8.53
C SER A 319 -24.16 -0.27 -7.26
N TRP A 320 -24.55 0.26 -6.09
CA TRP A 320 -24.55 -0.50 -4.85
C TRP A 320 -25.66 -1.55 -4.78
N LEU A 321 -26.87 -1.20 -5.24
CA LEU A 321 -27.99 -2.13 -5.27
C LEU A 321 -27.78 -3.26 -6.29
N GLU A 322 -27.12 -2.98 -7.42
CA GLU A 322 -26.73 -3.99 -8.41
C GLU A 322 -25.74 -5.04 -7.87
N LEU A 323 -25.01 -4.73 -6.79
CA LEU A 323 -24.09 -5.67 -6.14
C LEU A 323 -24.81 -6.67 -5.23
N LEU A 324 -26.06 -6.42 -4.87
CA LEU A 324 -26.85 -7.27 -3.99
C LEU A 324 -27.73 -8.24 -4.79
N PRO A 325 -27.81 -9.53 -4.40
CA PRO A 325 -28.78 -10.44 -5.00
C PRO A 325 -30.22 -9.95 -4.82
N VAL A 326 -31.06 -10.18 -5.82
CA VAL A 326 -32.47 -9.76 -5.82
C VAL A 326 -33.21 -10.27 -4.58
N ASP A 327 -32.90 -11.48 -4.11
CA ASP A 327 -33.53 -12.06 -2.92
C ASP A 327 -33.15 -11.30 -1.63
N VAL A 328 -31.91 -10.81 -1.53
CA VAL A 328 -31.47 -9.98 -0.38
C VAL A 328 -32.21 -8.66 -0.37
N VAL A 329 -32.34 -8.01 -1.54
CA VAL A 329 -33.08 -6.75 -1.69
C VAL A 329 -34.56 -6.96 -1.32
N ARG A 330 -35.19 -8.02 -1.84
CA ARG A 330 -36.62 -8.30 -1.65
C ARG A 330 -37.00 -8.77 -0.25
N ASN A 331 -36.05 -9.16 0.58
CA ASN A 331 -36.29 -9.55 1.98
C ASN A 331 -36.09 -8.38 2.96
N ARG A 332 -35.74 -7.19 2.46
CA ARG A 332 -35.36 -6.03 3.26
C ARG A 332 -36.17 -4.79 2.84
N PRO A 333 -37.10 -4.29 3.70
CA PRO A 333 -38.02 -3.22 3.32
C PRO A 333 -37.32 -1.93 2.86
N TRP A 334 -36.23 -1.53 3.51
CA TRP A 334 -35.52 -0.30 3.16
C TRP A 334 -34.82 -0.40 1.81
N LEU A 335 -34.22 -1.55 1.50
CA LEU A 335 -33.65 -1.80 0.17
C LEU A 335 -34.73 -1.79 -0.92
N CYS A 336 -35.90 -2.37 -0.65
CA CYS A 336 -37.05 -2.28 -1.56
C CYS A 336 -37.47 -0.83 -1.82
N ILE A 337 -37.55 0.01 -0.78
CA ILE A 337 -37.89 1.43 -0.95
C ILE A 337 -36.81 2.18 -1.77
N LEU A 338 -35.53 1.93 -1.50
CA LEU A 338 -34.43 2.53 -2.27
C LEU A 338 -34.46 2.11 -3.75
N GLN A 339 -34.77 0.84 -4.02
CA GLN A 339 -34.96 0.32 -5.37
C GLN A 339 -36.18 0.96 -6.05
N ALA A 340 -37.28 1.14 -5.32
CA ALA A 340 -38.47 1.83 -5.80
C ALA A 340 -38.17 3.30 -6.13
N TRP A 341 -37.39 3.98 -5.29
CA TRP A 341 -36.93 5.35 -5.54
C TRP A 341 -36.14 5.46 -6.84
N LEU A 342 -35.17 4.56 -7.08
CA LEU A 342 -34.42 4.55 -8.33
C LEU A 342 -35.32 4.30 -9.56
N HIS A 343 -36.27 3.38 -9.46
CA HIS A 343 -37.23 3.14 -10.54
C HIS A 343 -38.16 4.33 -10.78
N TYR A 344 -38.56 5.04 -9.74
CA TYR A 344 -39.31 6.29 -9.89
C TYR A 344 -38.49 7.38 -10.60
N SER A 345 -37.23 7.57 -10.20
CA SER A 345 -36.37 8.64 -10.74
C SER A 345 -35.84 8.36 -12.15
N PHE A 346 -35.51 7.11 -12.48
CA PHE A 346 -34.81 6.76 -13.74
C PHE A 346 -35.39 5.59 -14.53
N GLY A 347 -36.42 4.91 -14.03
CA GLY A 347 -36.91 3.66 -14.58
C GLY A 347 -38.41 3.61 -14.87
N PRO A 348 -38.93 2.41 -15.19
CA PRO A 348 -40.36 2.19 -15.33
C PRO A 348 -41.05 2.28 -13.97
N ARG A 349 -41.96 3.23 -13.79
CA ARG A 349 -42.68 3.46 -12.52
C ARG A 349 -43.49 2.26 -12.02
N ALA A 350 -43.97 1.41 -12.94
CA ALA A 350 -44.62 0.15 -12.56
C ALA A 350 -43.72 -0.74 -11.68
N LYS A 351 -42.41 -0.78 -11.97
CA LYS A 351 -41.44 -1.49 -11.13
C LYS A 351 -41.23 -0.83 -9.78
N ALA A 352 -41.40 0.50 -9.68
CA ALA A 352 -41.33 1.16 -8.39
C ALA A 352 -42.45 0.66 -7.48
N GLU A 353 -43.68 0.57 -7.98
CA GLU A 353 -44.82 0.07 -7.21
C GLU A 353 -44.62 -1.40 -6.79
N ASP A 354 -44.12 -2.27 -7.67
CA ASP A 354 -43.81 -3.67 -7.33
C ASP A 354 -42.92 -3.78 -6.07
N TYR A 355 -41.88 -2.96 -5.98
CA TYR A 355 -40.98 -2.95 -4.81
C TYR A 355 -41.62 -2.31 -3.57
N LEU A 356 -42.52 -1.33 -3.72
CA LEU A 356 -43.26 -0.74 -2.60
C LEU A 356 -44.25 -1.74 -1.99
N GLU A 357 -44.94 -2.52 -2.82
CA GLU A 357 -45.84 -3.59 -2.36
C GLU A 357 -45.08 -4.68 -1.60
N ILE A 358 -43.89 -5.07 -2.09
CA ILE A 358 -43.02 -6.01 -1.38
C ILE A 358 -42.63 -5.44 -0.01
N ALA A 359 -42.16 -4.18 0.05
CA ALA A 359 -41.80 -3.53 1.31
C ALA A 359 -42.97 -3.50 2.31
N GLU A 360 -44.18 -3.20 1.83
CA GLU A 360 -45.39 -3.16 2.65
C GLU A 360 -45.76 -4.55 3.19
N SER A 361 -45.66 -5.59 2.35
CA SER A 361 -45.95 -6.98 2.75
C SER A 361 -45.00 -7.48 3.86
N LEU A 362 -43.72 -7.08 3.80
CA LEU A 362 -42.72 -7.44 4.80
C LEU A 362 -43.02 -6.80 6.16
N ILE A 363 -43.50 -5.55 6.21
CA ILE A 363 -43.86 -4.89 7.47
C ILE A 363 -45.08 -5.58 8.10
N VAL A 364 -46.08 -5.96 7.29
CA VAL A 364 -47.30 -6.62 7.78
C VAL A 364 -46.99 -8.01 8.36
N GLN A 365 -46.00 -8.70 7.81
CA GLN A 365 -45.60 -10.04 8.25
C GLN A 365 -44.58 -10.01 9.41
N ALA A 366 -43.95 -8.87 9.71
CA ALA A 366 -42.97 -8.75 10.77
C ALA A 366 -43.63 -8.73 12.17
N PRO A 367 -43.33 -9.70 13.07
CA PRO A 367 -43.83 -9.64 14.44
C PRO A 367 -43.23 -8.42 15.16
N SER A 368 -44.10 -7.63 15.81
CA SER A 368 -43.69 -6.49 16.64
C SER A 368 -42.91 -7.00 17.87
N THR A 369 -41.58 -7.04 17.80
CA THR A 369 -40.73 -7.44 18.93
C THR A 369 -40.22 -6.21 19.69
N ASN A 370 -40.35 -6.25 21.02
CA ASN A 370 -39.76 -5.26 21.92
C ASN A 370 -38.23 -5.36 21.89
N GLU A 371 -37.60 -4.19 21.90
CA GLU A 371 -36.17 -3.89 22.00
C GLU A 371 -35.36 -4.96 22.73
N THR A 372 -34.47 -5.70 22.03
CA THR A 372 -33.20 -6.33 22.52
C THR A 372 -32.69 -7.44 21.58
N SER A 373 -32.57 -7.16 20.29
CA SER A 373 -31.81 -8.03 19.38
C SER A 373 -31.04 -7.16 18.38
N PRO A 374 -29.82 -7.52 17.97
CA PRO A 374 -29.15 -6.90 16.83
C PRO A 374 -29.82 -7.39 15.54
N ALA A 375 -31.11 -7.07 15.39
CA ALA A 375 -31.94 -7.37 14.24
C ALA A 375 -31.81 -6.22 13.22
N PRO A 376 -31.98 -6.48 11.91
CA PRO A 376 -31.83 -5.46 10.87
C PRO A 376 -32.81 -4.29 11.09
N HIS A 377 -32.45 -3.11 10.58
CA HIS A 377 -32.97 -1.75 10.86
C HIS A 377 -34.49 -1.46 10.64
N PHE A 378 -35.39 -2.42 10.87
CA PHE A 378 -36.83 -2.30 10.57
C PHE A 378 -37.79 -2.99 11.55
N SER A 379 -37.31 -3.59 12.65
CA SER A 379 -38.18 -4.28 13.63
C SER A 379 -38.78 -3.36 14.70
N SER A 380 -38.30 -2.11 14.83
CA SER A 380 -38.86 -1.16 15.79
C SER A 380 -40.17 -0.56 15.27
N SER A 381 -41.11 -0.26 16.17
CA SER A 381 -42.38 0.40 15.80
C SER A 381 -42.15 1.76 15.12
N VAL A 382 -41.08 2.46 15.50
CA VAL A 382 -40.66 3.73 14.91
C VAL A 382 -40.18 3.54 13.47
N ASP A 383 -39.37 2.52 13.21
CA ASP A 383 -38.88 2.25 11.85
C ASP A 383 -40.00 1.75 10.94
N GLN A 384 -40.93 0.92 11.43
CA GLN A 384 -42.11 0.54 10.67
C GLN A 384 -42.95 1.76 10.25
N GLN A 385 -43.10 2.76 11.13
CA GLN A 385 -43.76 4.02 10.78
C GLN A 385 -42.97 4.84 9.75
N ARG A 386 -41.63 4.88 9.86
CA ARG A 386 -40.77 5.55 8.88
C ARG A 386 -40.86 4.91 7.50
N ILE A 387 -40.85 3.58 7.43
CA ILE A 387 -40.99 2.81 6.19
C ILE A 387 -42.35 3.10 5.54
N LYS A 388 -43.45 3.06 6.31
CA LYS A 388 -44.79 3.46 5.81
C LYS A 388 -44.81 4.90 5.29
N GLY A 389 -44.19 5.83 6.01
CA GLY A 389 -44.06 7.22 5.59
C GLY A 389 -43.26 7.38 4.29
N ALA A 390 -42.17 6.63 4.13
CA ALA A 390 -41.36 6.62 2.92
C ALA A 390 -42.14 6.05 1.72
N ILE A 391 -42.85 4.93 1.90
CA ILE A 391 -43.73 4.35 0.87
C ILE A 391 -44.79 5.38 0.43
N ALA A 392 -45.49 5.99 1.40
CA ALA A 392 -46.51 7.00 1.12
C ALA A 392 -45.92 8.23 0.39
N SER A 393 -44.72 8.65 0.77
CA SER A 393 -44.01 9.75 0.10
C SER A 393 -43.72 9.42 -1.37
N ILE A 394 -43.19 8.23 -1.67
CA ILE A 394 -42.88 7.85 -3.07
C ILE A 394 -44.17 7.74 -3.89
N ARG A 395 -45.23 7.10 -3.35
CA ARG A 395 -46.54 7.02 -4.02
C ARG A 395 -47.14 8.41 -4.28
N ALA A 396 -46.99 9.34 -3.33
CA ALA A 396 -47.42 10.74 -3.52
C ALA A 396 -46.64 11.43 -4.64
N HIS A 397 -45.31 11.23 -4.73
CA HIS A 397 -44.49 11.77 -5.81
C HIS A 397 -44.87 11.18 -7.17
N ILE A 398 -45.09 9.86 -7.26
CA ILE A 398 -45.62 9.20 -8.46
C ILE A 398 -46.97 9.82 -8.84
N SER A 399 -47.89 9.95 -7.89
CA SER A 399 -49.24 10.51 -8.11
C SER A 399 -49.23 11.96 -8.58
N ILE A 400 -48.35 12.80 -8.01
CA ILE A 400 -48.18 14.20 -8.41
C ILE A 400 -47.65 14.29 -9.84
N THR A 401 -46.67 13.46 -10.19
CA THR A 401 -46.07 13.47 -11.54
C THR A 401 -46.98 12.88 -12.61
N GLU A 402 -47.89 11.98 -12.25
CA GLU A 402 -48.84 11.34 -13.17
C GLU A 402 -50.22 12.00 -13.21
N GLY A 403 -50.51 12.94 -12.29
CA GLY A 403 -51.79 13.65 -12.22
C GLY A 403 -52.93 12.84 -11.61
N HIS A 404 -52.63 11.74 -10.91
CA HIS A 404 -53.59 10.83 -10.28
C HIS A 404 -53.42 10.81 -8.76
N PHE A 405 -53.66 11.93 -8.06
CA PHE A 405 -53.74 11.91 -6.61
C PHE A 405 -55.15 11.52 -6.15
N GLN A 406 -55.31 10.35 -5.53
CA GLN A 406 -56.49 10.04 -4.71
C GLN A 406 -56.09 10.02 -3.24
N PRO A 407 -56.62 10.94 -2.40
CA PRO A 407 -56.36 10.92 -0.97
C PRO A 407 -57.14 9.76 -0.32
N TYR A 408 -56.46 8.97 0.52
CA TYR A 408 -57.08 8.16 1.56
C TYR A 408 -56.42 8.44 2.91
#